data_AF-A0A2Y9JRA4-F1
#
_entry.id   AF-A0A2Y9JRA4-F1
#
_cell.length_a   1.000
_cell.length_b   1.000
_cell.length_c   1.000
_cell.angle_alpha   90.00
_cell.angle_beta   90.00
_cell.angle_gamma   90.00
#
_symmetry.space_group_name_H-M   'P 1'
#
loop_
_entity.id
_entity.type
_entity.pdbx_description
1 polymer ?
#
loop_
_entity_poly.entity_id
_entity_poly.type
_entity_poly.pdbx_seq_one_letter_code
_entity_poly.pdbx_strand_id
1 'polypeptide(L)'
;MRPVSIWQWSPWGLLLCLLCCSCLGAPSPSTAPEKRPGSQGLRFRLAGFPRKPFEGRVEIQRSGEWGTICDDDFTLQAAHVLCRELGFTEATGWTHSAKYGPGTGRIWLDNLSCSGTEQSVTECASRGWGNSDCTHDEDAGVICKDQRLPGFSDSNVIETRVRLKGGAHPGEGRVEVLKASTWGTVCDRKWDLQAASVVCRELGFGSAREALSGARMGQGMGAIHLSEVRCSGQEPSLWKCPHKNITAEDCSHSRDAGVRCNLPYTGVETKIRLSGGRSRHEGRVEVQIGEAGSLRWGLICGDDWGTLEAMVVCRQLGLGYANHGLQETWYWDSGNTTEVVMSGVRCTGSELSLDQCAHHGAHIACKRTGTRFTAGVICSETASDLLLHSALVQETAYIEDRPLHMLYCAAEENCLARSARSAPWPYGHRRLLRFSSQIHNLGRADFRPKAGRHSWVWHECHGHYHSMDIFTHYDILTPNGTKVAEGHKASFCLEDTECQEDVSKRYECANFGEQGITVGCWDLYRHDIDCQWIDITDVRPGNYILQVVINPNFEVAESDFTNNAMKCNCKYDGHRIWVHNCHIGDAFSEEANRRFERYPGQTSNQIV
;
A
#
# COMPACT_ATOMS: atom_id res chain seq x y z
N MET A 1 75.73 -22.45 25.13
CA MET A 1 76.08 -21.87 26.45
C MET A 1 74.76 -21.64 27.21
N ARG A 2 74.60 -22.34 28.34
CA ARG A 2 73.52 -22.22 29.37
C ARG A 2 73.91 -21.11 30.38
N PRO A 3 73.12 -20.73 31.43
CA PRO A 3 71.89 -21.35 32.03
C PRO A 3 70.70 -20.37 32.21
N VAL A 4 69.41 -20.69 32.46
CA VAL A 4 68.63 -21.57 33.39
C VAL A 4 68.45 -21.05 34.84
N SER A 5 67.19 -20.76 35.23
CA SER A 5 66.45 -21.16 36.47
C SER A 5 65.12 -20.34 36.53
N ILE A 6 63.88 -20.86 36.59
CA ILE A 6 63.14 -21.78 37.48
C ILE A 6 63.07 -21.31 38.94
N TRP A 7 61.87 -20.94 39.42
CA TRP A 7 61.31 -21.19 40.78
C TRP A 7 59.76 -21.07 40.67
N GLN A 8 58.97 -22.16 40.71
CA GLN A 8 58.48 -22.98 41.84
C GLN A 8 57.29 -22.39 42.63
N TRP A 9 56.31 -23.27 42.89
CA TRP A 9 55.04 -23.05 43.59
C TRP A 9 55.13 -23.32 45.10
N SER A 10 54.41 -22.51 45.89
CA SER A 10 53.74 -22.80 47.20
C SER A 10 54.65 -23.10 48.43
N PRO A 11 54.19 -23.08 49.72
CA PRO A 11 52.86 -22.74 50.26
C PRO A 11 52.91 -21.95 51.65
N TRP A 12 51.76 -21.48 52.16
CA TRP A 12 51.43 -21.10 53.57
C TRP A 12 51.64 -19.65 54.04
N GLY A 13 50.51 -18.99 54.32
CA GLY A 13 50.42 -17.67 54.96
C GLY A 13 48.97 -17.29 55.27
N LEU A 14 48.23 -18.22 55.88
CA LEU A 14 46.95 -17.98 56.55
C LEU A 14 47.18 -17.03 57.74
N LEU A 15 46.61 -15.82 57.71
CA LEU A 15 45.85 -15.14 58.79
C LEU A 15 45.92 -13.62 58.64
N LEU A 16 44.75 -12.99 58.81
CA LEU A 16 44.52 -11.56 59.03
C LEU A 16 44.70 -10.62 57.83
N CYS A 17 43.64 -10.50 57.03
CA CYS A 17 43.14 -9.18 56.61
C CYS A 17 41.61 -9.25 56.49
N LEU A 18 40.96 -9.34 57.67
CA LEU A 18 39.62 -8.81 57.86
C LEU A 18 39.68 -7.30 57.69
N LEU A 19 38.70 -6.73 56.98
CA LEU A 19 38.44 -5.29 56.75
C LEU A 19 39.19 -4.63 55.59
N CYS A 20 38.69 -4.83 54.36
CA CYS A 20 38.42 -3.79 53.36
C CYS A 20 38.21 -4.43 51.98
N CYS A 21 36.96 -4.62 51.57
CA CYS A 21 36.51 -4.53 50.17
C CYS A 21 35.02 -4.92 50.09
N SER A 22 34.17 -3.98 50.48
CA SER A 22 32.83 -3.86 49.94
C SER A 22 32.92 -3.49 48.45
N CYS A 23 31.97 -4.04 47.68
CA CYS A 23 31.72 -3.79 46.25
C CYS A 23 32.54 -4.62 45.26
N LEU A 24 31.96 -5.75 44.81
CA LEU A 24 31.75 -6.15 43.40
C LEU A 24 31.27 -7.62 43.38
N GLY A 25 29.95 -7.82 43.53
CA GLY A 25 29.31 -9.11 43.35
C GLY A 25 29.18 -9.44 41.86
N ALA A 26 29.54 -10.68 41.50
CA ALA A 26 29.40 -11.24 40.17
C ALA A 26 27.91 -11.35 39.74
N PRO A 27 27.58 -11.20 38.45
CA PRO A 27 26.20 -11.33 37.98
C PRO A 27 25.77 -12.80 38.00
N SER A 28 24.78 -13.09 38.84
CA SER A 28 23.97 -14.32 38.83
C SER A 28 23.14 -14.42 37.54
N PRO A 29 22.80 -15.63 37.07
CA PRO A 29 22.03 -15.82 35.85
C PRO A 29 20.62 -15.23 36.02
N SER A 30 20.28 -14.27 35.16
CA SER A 30 18.95 -13.66 35.13
C SER A 30 17.92 -14.73 34.78
N THR A 31 17.05 -15.02 35.74
CA THR A 31 15.74 -15.64 35.55
C THR A 31 14.99 -14.92 34.42
N ALA A 32 14.26 -15.70 33.61
CA ALA A 32 13.33 -15.20 32.60
C ALA A 32 12.39 -14.14 33.18
N PRO A 33 11.93 -13.14 32.40
CA PRO A 33 11.01 -12.14 32.90
C PRO A 33 9.69 -12.83 33.27
N GLU A 34 9.41 -12.85 34.57
CA GLU A 34 8.14 -13.24 35.15
C GLU A 34 7.03 -12.34 34.56
N LYS A 35 5.92 -12.95 34.11
CA LYS A 35 4.74 -12.23 33.63
C LYS A 35 4.29 -11.23 34.70
N ARG A 36 4.38 -9.93 34.40
CA ARG A 36 3.94 -8.87 35.32
C ARG A 36 2.42 -8.98 35.55
N PRO A 37 1.95 -9.07 36.81
CA PRO A 37 0.53 -9.09 37.13
C PRO A 37 0.01 -7.65 37.13
N GLY A 38 -0.61 -7.22 36.03
CA GLY A 38 -1.19 -5.87 35.89
C GLY A 38 -2.40 -5.80 34.95
N SER A 39 -2.46 -6.64 33.91
CA SER A 39 -3.67 -6.79 33.09
C SER A 39 -4.52 -7.92 33.68
N GLN A 40 -5.52 -7.55 34.48
CA GLN A 40 -6.56 -8.47 34.96
C GLN A 40 -7.47 -8.93 33.81
N GLY A 41 -6.98 -9.78 32.91
CA GLY A 41 -7.81 -10.46 31.90
C GLY A 41 -8.59 -9.54 30.94
N LEU A 42 -8.27 -8.25 30.89
CA LEU A 42 -8.87 -7.29 29.97
C LEU A 42 -8.16 -7.39 28.62
N ARG A 43 -8.95 -7.38 27.54
CA ARG A 43 -8.43 -7.26 26.17
C ARG A 43 -8.91 -5.96 25.56
N PHE A 44 -8.10 -5.39 24.69
CA PHE A 44 -8.40 -4.12 24.04
C PHE A 44 -8.40 -4.31 22.53
N ARG A 45 -9.28 -3.59 21.83
CA ARG A 45 -9.24 -3.50 20.37
C ARG A 45 -9.65 -2.11 19.88
N LEU A 46 -9.16 -1.76 18.69
CA LEU A 46 -9.65 -0.63 17.92
C LEU A 46 -10.74 -1.12 16.95
N ALA A 47 -11.92 -0.54 17.06
CA ALA A 47 -13.11 -0.85 16.26
C ALA A 47 -13.62 0.40 15.54
N GLY A 48 -14.62 0.20 14.67
CA GLY A 48 -15.26 1.31 13.95
C GLY A 48 -14.58 1.70 12.63
N PHE A 49 -15.27 2.48 11.81
CA PHE A 49 -14.85 2.92 10.47
C PHE A 49 -15.34 4.33 10.14
N PRO A 50 -14.62 5.08 9.28
CA PRO A 50 -13.32 4.75 8.68
C PRO A 50 -12.17 4.90 9.69
N ARG A 51 -11.26 3.92 9.78
CA ARG A 51 -10.12 3.95 10.71
C ARG A 51 -8.81 3.44 10.09
N LYS A 52 -7.66 3.95 10.55
CA LYS A 52 -6.32 3.37 10.30
C LYS A 52 -6.00 2.27 11.33
N PRO A 53 -4.90 1.49 11.15
CA PRO A 53 -4.52 0.44 12.11
C PRO A 53 -4.20 0.96 13.52
N PHE A 54 -3.89 2.24 13.65
CA PHE A 54 -3.50 2.92 14.89
C PHE A 54 -4.55 3.92 15.41
N GLU A 55 -5.75 3.97 14.83
CA GLU A 55 -6.84 4.79 15.35
C GLU A 55 -8.17 4.02 15.31
N GLY A 56 -9.15 4.43 16.11
CA GLY A 56 -10.47 3.82 16.13
C GLY A 56 -11.19 3.99 17.47
N ARG A 57 -12.47 3.59 17.50
CA ARG A 57 -13.25 3.44 18.74
C ARG A 57 -12.58 2.39 19.62
N VAL A 58 -12.42 2.68 20.90
CA VAL A 58 -11.80 1.72 21.83
C VAL A 58 -12.87 0.80 22.41
N GLU A 59 -12.64 -0.50 22.31
CA GLU A 59 -13.48 -1.49 22.97
C GLU A 59 -12.65 -2.35 23.93
N ILE A 60 -13.22 -2.58 25.12
CA ILE A 60 -12.64 -3.37 26.20
C ILE A 60 -13.42 -4.67 26.34
N GLN A 61 -12.72 -5.81 26.33
CA GLN A 61 -13.31 -7.10 26.66
C GLN A 61 -13.14 -7.37 28.15
N ARG A 62 -14.25 -7.54 28.86
CA ARG A 62 -14.29 -7.93 30.27
C ARG A 62 -15.27 -9.07 30.46
N SER A 63 -14.84 -10.13 31.15
CA SER A 63 -15.66 -11.33 31.38
C SER A 63 -16.25 -11.95 30.10
N GLY A 64 -15.53 -11.86 28.99
CA GLY A 64 -15.95 -12.40 27.68
C GLY A 64 -16.80 -11.47 26.82
N GLU A 65 -17.30 -10.35 27.36
CA GLU A 65 -18.15 -9.39 26.66
C GLU A 65 -17.36 -8.13 26.27
N TRP A 66 -17.55 -7.65 25.04
CA TRP A 66 -16.98 -6.39 24.56
C TRP A 66 -17.89 -5.23 24.91
N GLY A 67 -17.29 -4.09 25.25
CA GLY A 67 -18.02 -2.85 25.48
C GLY A 67 -17.15 -1.62 25.25
N THR A 68 -17.77 -0.46 25.14
CA THR A 68 -17.14 0.81 24.74
C THR A 68 -16.79 1.69 25.92
N ILE A 69 -16.28 2.89 25.65
CA ILE A 69 -15.93 3.91 26.63
C ILE A 69 -16.63 5.20 26.21
N CYS A 70 -17.30 5.90 27.14
CA CYS A 70 -17.91 7.19 26.88
C CYS A 70 -16.86 8.29 26.73
N ASP A 71 -17.16 9.31 25.91
CA ASP A 71 -16.33 10.47 25.64
C ASP A 71 -16.47 11.60 26.67
N ASP A 72 -17.42 11.50 27.59
CA ASP A 72 -17.56 12.41 28.73
C ASP A 72 -16.29 12.39 29.61
N ASP A 73 -15.75 13.60 29.85
CA ASP A 73 -14.45 13.84 30.50
C ASP A 73 -13.27 13.03 29.92
N PHE A 74 -13.41 12.50 28.70
CA PHE A 74 -12.34 11.74 28.06
C PHE A 74 -11.22 12.69 27.63
N THR A 75 -9.98 12.33 27.97
CA THR A 75 -8.81 13.21 27.77
C THR A 75 -7.74 12.57 26.91
N LEU A 76 -6.81 13.39 26.41
CA LEU A 76 -5.62 12.91 25.72
C LEU A 76 -4.75 12.03 26.63
N GLN A 77 -4.78 12.26 27.94
CA GLN A 77 -4.10 11.45 28.95
C GLN A 77 -4.72 10.05 29.02
N ALA A 78 -6.07 9.94 29.02
CA ALA A 78 -6.73 8.64 28.92
C ALA A 78 -6.40 7.92 27.61
N ALA A 79 -6.34 8.66 26.49
CA ALA A 79 -5.91 8.11 25.21
C ALA A 79 -4.48 7.56 25.26
N HIS A 80 -3.55 8.22 25.94
CA HIS A 80 -2.17 7.73 26.11
C HIS A 80 -2.12 6.37 26.83
N VAL A 81 -2.89 6.22 27.91
CA VAL A 81 -2.98 4.95 28.65
C VAL A 81 -3.53 3.85 27.76
N LEU A 82 -4.61 4.12 27.04
CA LEU A 82 -5.26 3.17 26.14
C LEU A 82 -4.38 2.80 24.93
N CYS A 83 -3.69 3.77 24.32
CA CYS A 83 -2.75 3.49 23.23
C CYS A 83 -1.60 2.60 23.70
N ARG A 84 -1.09 2.79 24.92
CA ARG A 84 -0.07 1.92 25.52
C ARG A 84 -0.60 0.50 25.79
N GLU A 85 -1.81 0.36 26.33
CA GLU A 85 -2.50 -0.93 26.50
C GLU A 85 -2.77 -1.63 25.16
N LEU A 86 -2.97 -0.87 24.08
CA LEU A 86 -3.09 -1.35 22.70
C LEU A 86 -1.73 -1.64 22.02
N GLY A 87 -0.61 -1.34 22.69
CA GLY A 87 0.74 -1.63 22.21
C GLY A 87 1.43 -0.53 21.41
N PHE A 88 0.86 0.66 21.38
CA PHE A 88 1.47 1.84 20.78
C PHE A 88 2.30 2.60 21.80
N THR A 89 3.24 3.39 21.29
CA THR A 89 4.15 4.19 22.13
C THR A 89 3.44 5.33 22.86
N GLU A 90 2.55 6.03 22.17
CA GLU A 90 1.84 7.21 22.68
C GLU A 90 0.56 7.50 21.88
N ALA A 91 -0.29 8.38 22.39
CA ALA A 91 -1.45 8.89 21.68
C ALA A 91 -1.14 10.24 21.04
N THR A 92 -1.52 10.43 19.77
CA THR A 92 -1.45 11.73 19.08
C THR A 92 -2.77 12.50 19.20
N GLY A 93 -3.87 11.82 19.53
CA GLY A 93 -5.18 12.43 19.68
C GLY A 93 -6.24 11.46 20.21
N TRP A 94 -7.46 11.97 20.32
CA TRP A 94 -8.66 11.21 20.65
C TRP A 94 -9.87 11.83 19.93
N THR A 95 -11.00 11.12 19.90
CA THR A 95 -12.18 11.52 19.15
C THR A 95 -13.44 11.29 19.98
N HIS A 96 -14.37 12.25 19.89
CA HIS A 96 -15.67 12.24 20.55
C HIS A 96 -16.78 11.90 19.53
N SER A 97 -18.02 11.83 20.04
CA SER A 97 -19.27 11.67 19.30
C SER A 97 -19.26 10.52 18.32
N ALA A 98 -18.76 9.36 18.76
CA ALA A 98 -18.76 8.13 17.97
C ALA A 98 -18.20 8.33 16.54
N LYS A 99 -17.12 9.09 16.39
CA LYS A 99 -16.51 9.41 15.07
C LYS A 99 -16.27 8.17 14.20
N TYR A 100 -15.88 7.06 14.81
CA TYR A 100 -15.64 5.78 14.12
C TYR A 100 -16.92 4.91 14.04
N GLY A 101 -18.08 5.52 14.19
CA GLY A 101 -19.38 4.88 14.33
C GLY A 101 -19.71 4.52 15.79
N PRO A 102 -21.00 4.36 16.12
CA PRO A 102 -21.43 3.89 17.42
C PRO A 102 -21.07 2.41 17.62
N GLY A 103 -20.76 2.04 18.85
CA GLY A 103 -20.65 0.65 19.29
C GLY A 103 -22.00 0.02 19.54
N THR A 104 -21.98 -1.19 20.09
CA THR A 104 -23.18 -1.89 20.53
C THR A 104 -22.93 -2.58 21.87
N GLY A 105 -23.99 -2.78 22.64
CA GLY A 105 -23.93 -3.49 23.91
C GLY A 105 -23.65 -2.55 25.08
N ARG A 106 -22.66 -2.91 25.90
CA ARG A 106 -22.39 -2.22 27.17
C ARG A 106 -21.36 -1.11 26.99
N ILE A 107 -21.56 0.02 27.66
CA ILE A 107 -20.52 1.04 27.85
C ILE A 107 -19.82 0.71 29.18
N TRP A 108 -18.53 0.35 29.13
CA TRP A 108 -17.80 -0.13 30.28
C TRP A 108 -17.29 0.98 31.19
N LEU A 109 -16.89 2.11 30.63
CA LEU A 109 -16.25 3.20 31.36
C LEU A 109 -16.87 4.53 30.94
N ASP A 110 -17.03 5.40 31.92
CA ASP A 110 -17.60 6.74 31.81
C ASP A 110 -16.88 7.69 32.80
N ASN A 111 -16.79 8.97 32.45
CA ASN A 111 -15.97 10.00 33.09
C ASN A 111 -14.54 9.52 33.34
N LEU A 112 -13.88 9.03 32.29
CA LEU A 112 -12.57 8.38 32.40
C LEU A 112 -11.45 9.43 32.59
N SER A 113 -11.01 9.59 33.83
CA SER A 113 -9.97 10.53 34.22
C SER A 113 -8.64 9.81 34.52
N CYS A 114 -7.66 9.99 33.63
CA CYS A 114 -6.30 9.47 33.74
C CYS A 114 -5.28 10.62 33.82
N SER A 115 -4.16 10.41 34.50
CA SER A 115 -2.97 11.28 34.48
C SER A 115 -2.07 11.05 33.25
N GLY A 116 -2.20 9.90 32.57
CA GLY A 116 -1.42 9.49 31.41
C GLY A 116 -0.27 8.54 31.75
N THR A 117 0.04 8.37 33.04
CA THR A 117 1.17 7.56 33.52
C THR A 117 0.76 6.19 34.08
N GLU A 118 -0.54 5.94 34.20
CA GLU A 118 -1.13 4.71 34.70
C GLU A 118 -0.72 3.49 33.88
N GLN A 119 -0.37 2.38 34.52
CA GLN A 119 0.01 1.18 33.75
C GLN A 119 -1.18 0.51 33.08
N SER A 120 -2.39 0.72 33.63
CA SER A 120 -3.62 0.20 33.09
C SER A 120 -4.76 1.19 33.21
N VAL A 121 -5.75 1.11 32.30
CA VAL A 121 -6.99 1.89 32.39
C VAL A 121 -7.76 1.61 33.68
N THR A 122 -7.54 0.46 34.33
CA THR A 122 -8.15 0.10 35.61
C THR A 122 -7.68 0.98 36.78
N GLU A 123 -6.55 1.67 36.63
CA GLU A 123 -6.00 2.58 37.64
C GLU A 123 -6.53 4.01 37.48
N CYS A 124 -7.19 4.31 36.35
CA CYS A 124 -7.82 5.60 36.12
C CYS A 124 -9.11 5.74 36.92
N ALA A 125 -9.39 6.95 37.38
CA ALA A 125 -10.67 7.26 38.00
C ALA A 125 -11.78 7.20 36.93
N SER A 126 -12.91 6.59 37.27
CA SER A 126 -14.10 6.52 36.41
C SER A 126 -15.35 6.39 37.28
N ARG A 127 -16.54 6.48 36.67
CA ARG A 127 -17.83 6.22 37.33
C ARG A 127 -18.07 4.76 37.77
N GLY A 128 -17.10 3.89 37.51
CA GLY A 128 -17.18 2.46 37.79
C GLY A 128 -17.63 1.64 36.58
N TRP A 129 -17.29 0.35 36.59
CA TRP A 129 -17.46 -0.51 35.43
C TRP A 129 -18.92 -0.79 35.09
N GLY A 130 -19.32 -0.48 33.86
CA GLY A 130 -20.68 -0.71 33.37
C GLY A 130 -21.72 0.25 33.95
N ASN A 131 -21.27 1.36 34.55
CA ASN A 131 -22.11 2.42 35.09
C ASN A 131 -21.87 3.69 34.25
N SER A 132 -22.80 3.96 33.33
CA SER A 132 -22.74 5.05 32.34
C SER A 132 -24.14 5.58 32.12
N ASP A 133 -24.30 6.90 32.04
CA ASP A 133 -25.52 7.56 31.56
C ASP A 133 -25.45 7.94 30.08
N CYS A 134 -24.29 7.74 29.44
CA CYS A 134 -24.10 7.94 28.01
C CYS A 134 -24.87 6.96 27.11
N THR A 135 -25.00 7.37 25.85
CA THR A 135 -25.44 6.54 24.72
C THR A 135 -24.27 6.17 23.79
N HIS A 136 -24.47 5.27 22.83
CA HIS A 136 -23.40 4.92 21.88
C HIS A 136 -23.06 6.04 20.88
N ASP A 137 -23.83 7.12 20.84
CA ASP A 137 -23.48 8.32 20.09
C ASP A 137 -22.30 9.08 20.74
N GLU A 138 -21.94 8.71 21.98
CA GLU A 138 -20.88 9.30 22.82
C GLU A 138 -19.68 8.35 22.97
N ASP A 139 -19.54 7.34 22.09
CA ASP A 139 -18.40 6.43 22.18
C ASP A 139 -17.08 7.10 21.80
N ALA A 140 -16.09 7.01 22.70
CA ALA A 140 -14.76 7.56 22.53
C ALA A 140 -13.87 6.72 21.58
N GLY A 141 -13.03 7.42 20.81
CA GLY A 141 -11.97 6.83 20.01
C GLY A 141 -10.61 7.41 20.33
N VAL A 142 -9.55 6.67 20.00
CA VAL A 142 -8.16 7.10 20.18
C VAL A 142 -7.44 7.16 18.84
N ILE A 143 -6.47 8.07 18.75
CA ILE A 143 -5.55 8.18 17.63
C ILE A 143 -4.15 7.96 18.22
N CYS A 144 -3.58 6.80 17.96
CA CYS A 144 -2.25 6.44 18.43
C CYS A 144 -1.19 6.85 17.42
N LYS A 145 0.05 7.00 17.90
CA LYS A 145 1.20 7.14 17.01
C LYS A 145 1.44 5.81 16.30
N ASP A 146 1.80 5.88 15.03
CA ASP A 146 2.16 4.71 14.21
C ASP A 146 3.57 4.16 14.57
N GLN A 147 3.78 3.86 15.85
CA GLN A 147 5.00 3.33 16.41
C GLN A 147 4.67 2.41 17.59
N ARG A 148 5.10 1.15 17.49
CA ARG A 148 4.84 0.09 18.47
C ARG A 148 5.88 0.02 19.58
N LEU A 149 5.46 -0.46 20.75
CA LEU A 149 6.37 -0.77 21.86
C LEU A 149 7.23 -2.01 21.53
N PRO A 150 8.56 -1.98 21.76
CA PRO A 150 9.44 -3.12 21.54
C PRO A 150 9.04 -4.33 22.39
N GLY A 151 8.91 -5.50 21.78
CA GLY A 151 8.47 -6.73 22.47
C GLY A 151 6.95 -6.85 22.65
N PHE A 152 6.18 -5.84 22.22
CA PHE A 152 4.72 -5.91 22.14
C PHE A 152 4.34 -6.64 20.84
N SER A 153 4.40 -7.97 20.85
CA SER A 153 3.69 -8.79 19.87
C SER A 153 2.30 -9.03 20.43
N ASP A 154 1.25 -8.47 19.84
CA ASP A 154 -0.07 -8.77 20.37
C ASP A 154 -1.15 -8.98 19.32
N SER A 155 -1.82 -10.10 19.55
CA SER A 155 -3.17 -10.56 19.20
C SER A 155 -4.30 -9.51 19.22
N ASN A 156 -4.03 -8.26 19.58
CA ASN A 156 -5.02 -7.21 19.83
C ASN A 156 -5.21 -6.25 18.64
N VAL A 157 -4.37 -6.36 17.61
CA VAL A 157 -4.80 -5.99 16.26
C VAL A 157 -5.35 -7.25 15.63
N ILE A 158 -6.66 -7.26 15.40
CA ILE A 158 -7.21 -8.15 14.38
C ILE A 158 -6.53 -7.68 13.10
N GLU A 159 -5.44 -8.36 12.69
CA GLU A 159 -4.96 -8.29 11.31
C GLU A 159 -6.23 -8.50 10.49
N THR A 160 -6.67 -7.46 9.78
CA THR A 160 -7.82 -7.54 8.90
C THR A 160 -7.46 -8.62 7.88
N ARG A 161 -8.07 -9.80 8.03
CA ARG A 161 -7.77 -10.96 7.17
C ARG A 161 -8.55 -10.93 5.88
N VAL A 162 -9.21 -9.80 5.62
CA VAL A 162 -10.01 -9.50 4.44
C VAL A 162 -9.68 -8.06 4.03
N ARG A 163 -9.53 -7.82 2.74
CA ARG A 163 -9.38 -6.48 2.13
C ARG A 163 -10.14 -6.41 0.82
N LEU A 164 -10.41 -5.19 0.36
CA LEU A 164 -11.01 -4.92 -0.95
C LEU A 164 -9.99 -4.22 -1.85
N LYS A 165 -9.88 -4.68 -3.10
CA LYS A 165 -9.00 -4.09 -4.14
C LYS A 165 -9.78 -3.75 -5.42
N GLY A 166 -9.27 -2.80 -6.21
CA GLY A 166 -9.82 -2.47 -7.52
C GLY A 166 -11.24 -1.90 -7.50
N GLY A 167 -11.65 -1.26 -6.39
CA GLY A 167 -12.93 -0.54 -6.26
C GLY A 167 -12.74 0.97 -6.36
N ALA A 168 -13.71 1.67 -6.98
CA ALA A 168 -13.64 3.13 -7.12
C ALA A 168 -14.02 3.81 -5.81
N HIS A 169 -15.01 3.26 -5.11
CA HIS A 169 -15.53 3.76 -3.86
C HIS A 169 -15.08 2.92 -2.66
N PRO A 170 -15.07 3.51 -1.45
CA PRO A 170 -14.88 2.74 -0.23
C PRO A 170 -15.95 1.64 -0.11
N GLY A 171 -15.58 0.48 0.43
CA GLY A 171 -16.53 -0.61 0.61
C GLY A 171 -16.97 -1.30 -0.69
N GLU A 172 -16.32 -1.03 -1.83
CA GLU A 172 -16.45 -1.88 -3.01
C GLU A 172 -15.09 -2.38 -3.50
N GLY A 173 -15.09 -3.52 -4.17
CA GLY A 173 -13.89 -4.11 -4.75
C GLY A 173 -13.90 -5.62 -4.76
N ARG A 174 -12.85 -6.20 -5.34
CA ARG A 174 -12.53 -7.64 -5.29
C ARG A 174 -12.18 -8.02 -3.87
N VAL A 175 -12.73 -9.13 -3.39
CA VAL A 175 -12.46 -9.64 -2.04
C VAL A 175 -11.16 -10.44 -2.05
N GLU A 176 -10.21 -10.00 -1.24
CA GLU A 176 -8.97 -10.73 -0.97
C GLU A 176 -8.88 -11.09 0.50
N VAL A 177 -8.36 -12.28 0.79
CA VAL A 177 -8.23 -12.83 2.14
C VAL A 177 -6.81 -13.25 2.44
N LEU A 178 -6.41 -13.15 3.71
CA LEU A 178 -5.06 -13.47 4.15
C LEU A 178 -5.00 -14.91 4.71
N LYS A 179 -4.17 -15.76 4.10
CA LYS A 179 -3.91 -17.14 4.55
C LYS A 179 -2.41 -17.38 4.64
N ALA A 180 -1.91 -17.82 5.79
CA ALA A 180 -0.48 -18.11 5.99
C ALA A 180 0.45 -16.97 5.50
N SER A 181 0.08 -15.73 5.84
CA SER A 181 0.80 -14.50 5.46
C SER A 181 0.83 -14.15 3.97
N THR A 182 0.07 -14.84 3.12
CA THR A 182 -0.12 -14.48 1.71
C THR A 182 -1.56 -14.07 1.44
N TRP A 183 -1.73 -12.97 0.70
CA TRP A 183 -3.02 -12.56 0.19
C TRP A 183 -3.42 -13.43 -1.00
N GLY A 184 -4.71 -13.68 -1.13
CA GLY A 184 -5.28 -14.41 -2.24
C GLY A 184 -6.77 -14.15 -2.37
N THR A 185 -7.34 -14.49 -3.51
CA THR A 185 -8.72 -14.13 -3.85
C THR A 185 -9.74 -15.18 -3.37
N VAL A 186 -11.02 -14.86 -3.54
CA VAL A 186 -12.15 -15.75 -3.26
C VAL A 186 -12.87 -16.07 -4.56
N CYS A 187 -13.11 -17.34 -4.84
CA CYS A 187 -13.86 -17.79 -6.02
C CYS A 187 -15.36 -17.51 -5.86
N ASP A 188 -16.03 -17.06 -6.93
CA ASP A 188 -17.44 -16.68 -6.95
C ASP A 188 -18.45 -17.86 -6.90
N ARG A 189 -17.97 -19.11 -6.88
CA ARG A 189 -18.84 -20.30 -6.80
C ARG A 189 -19.63 -20.25 -5.49
N LYS A 190 -20.96 -20.17 -5.60
CA LYS A 190 -21.90 -20.00 -4.47
C LYS A 190 -21.65 -18.72 -3.66
N TRP A 191 -21.01 -17.71 -4.25
CA TRP A 191 -20.90 -16.40 -3.64
C TRP A 191 -22.27 -15.71 -3.63
N ASP A 192 -22.74 -15.31 -2.45
CA ASP A 192 -24.06 -14.74 -2.26
C ASP A 192 -24.04 -13.46 -1.40
N LEU A 193 -25.21 -12.83 -1.28
CA LEU A 193 -25.37 -11.57 -0.54
C LEU A 193 -25.10 -11.73 0.96
N GLN A 194 -25.28 -12.93 1.52
CA GLN A 194 -25.00 -13.20 2.93
C GLN A 194 -23.50 -13.20 3.18
N ALA A 195 -22.74 -13.91 2.33
CA ALA A 195 -21.27 -13.90 2.39
C ALA A 195 -20.69 -12.50 2.14
N ALA A 196 -21.22 -11.78 1.15
CA ALA A 196 -20.85 -10.39 0.90
C ALA A 196 -21.15 -9.48 2.11
N SER A 197 -22.28 -9.68 2.79
CA SER A 197 -22.64 -8.90 3.98
C SER A 197 -21.73 -9.20 5.17
N VAL A 198 -21.24 -10.44 5.31
CA VAL A 198 -20.20 -10.76 6.30
C VAL A 198 -18.92 -9.97 6.03
N VAL A 199 -18.48 -9.89 4.77
CA VAL A 199 -17.31 -9.07 4.38
C VAL A 199 -17.54 -7.60 4.69
N CYS A 200 -18.68 -7.04 4.27
CA CYS A 200 -19.02 -5.63 4.54
C CYS A 200 -19.08 -5.32 6.04
N ARG A 201 -19.59 -6.24 6.86
CA ARG A 201 -19.63 -6.08 8.32
C ARG A 201 -18.25 -6.25 8.96
N GLU A 202 -17.46 -7.21 8.50
CA GLU A 202 -16.07 -7.41 8.95
C GLU A 202 -15.19 -6.18 8.68
N LEU A 203 -15.44 -5.52 7.55
CA LEU A 203 -14.84 -4.24 7.16
C LEU A 203 -15.64 -3.02 7.66
N GLY A 204 -16.68 -3.25 8.48
CA GLY A 204 -17.55 -2.27 9.15
C GLY A 204 -18.23 -1.21 8.28
N PHE A 205 -18.51 -1.53 7.01
CA PHE A 205 -19.43 -0.79 6.16
C PHE A 205 -20.90 -1.15 6.42
N GLY A 206 -21.19 -2.21 7.17
CA GLY A 206 -22.56 -2.68 7.44
C GLY A 206 -22.94 -3.84 6.52
N SER A 207 -24.07 -3.75 5.82
CA SER A 207 -24.55 -4.82 4.93
C SER A 207 -24.05 -4.65 3.48
N ALA A 208 -24.05 -5.74 2.73
CA ALA A 208 -23.77 -5.67 1.29
C ALA A 208 -25.00 -5.18 0.53
N ARG A 209 -24.75 -4.32 -0.46
CA ARG A 209 -25.69 -3.96 -1.52
C ARG A 209 -25.69 -5.02 -2.61
N GLU A 210 -24.51 -5.47 -3.03
CA GLU A 210 -24.33 -6.45 -4.10
C GLU A 210 -23.22 -7.44 -3.76
N ALA A 211 -23.46 -8.71 -4.12
CA ALA A 211 -22.43 -9.75 -4.23
C ALA A 211 -22.07 -9.89 -5.72
N LEU A 212 -20.81 -9.58 -6.06
CA LEU A 212 -20.34 -9.54 -7.44
C LEU A 212 -19.59 -10.82 -7.78
N SER A 213 -19.83 -11.32 -8.99
CA SER A 213 -19.20 -12.51 -9.56
C SER A 213 -18.52 -12.16 -10.89
N GLY A 214 -17.71 -13.08 -11.41
CA GLY A 214 -17.07 -12.93 -12.72
C GLY A 214 -16.04 -11.80 -12.79
N ALA A 215 -15.25 -11.60 -11.72
CA ALA A 215 -14.21 -10.59 -11.64
C ALA A 215 -14.65 -9.16 -12.05
N ARG A 216 -15.90 -8.80 -11.78
CA ARG A 216 -16.48 -7.46 -12.09
C ARG A 216 -15.79 -6.29 -11.38
N MET A 217 -14.87 -6.57 -10.45
CA MET A 217 -14.03 -5.60 -9.76
C MET A 217 -12.54 -5.78 -10.13
N GLY A 218 -12.27 -6.32 -11.32
CA GLY A 218 -10.92 -6.68 -11.75
C GLY A 218 -10.50 -8.06 -11.25
N GLN A 219 -9.53 -8.67 -11.93
CA GLN A 219 -8.95 -9.96 -11.61
C GLN A 219 -7.79 -9.80 -10.61
N GLY A 220 -7.63 -10.76 -9.70
CA GLY A 220 -6.41 -10.89 -8.91
C GLY A 220 -5.35 -11.69 -9.66
N MET A 221 -4.20 -11.88 -9.01
CA MET A 221 -3.13 -12.75 -9.46
C MET A 221 -2.64 -13.62 -8.29
N GLY A 222 -2.24 -14.85 -8.57
CA GLY A 222 -1.65 -15.76 -7.60
C GLY A 222 -2.65 -16.75 -7.01
N ALA A 223 -2.67 -16.88 -5.68
CA ALA A 223 -3.46 -17.91 -5.03
C ALA A 223 -4.94 -17.52 -4.90
N ILE A 224 -5.84 -18.47 -5.17
CA ILE A 224 -7.24 -18.41 -4.75
C ILE A 224 -7.34 -19.21 -3.45
N HIS A 225 -7.80 -18.59 -2.36
CA HIS A 225 -7.76 -19.21 -1.03
C HIS A 225 -9.07 -19.86 -0.61
N LEU A 226 -10.20 -19.33 -1.09
CA LEU A 226 -11.55 -19.74 -0.70
C LEU A 226 -12.43 -20.01 -1.91
N SER A 227 -13.34 -20.99 -1.78
CA SER A 227 -14.38 -21.29 -2.76
C SER A 227 -15.60 -21.87 -2.06
N GLU A 228 -16.77 -21.77 -2.68
CA GLU A 228 -18.03 -22.27 -2.14
C GLU A 228 -18.30 -21.78 -0.71
N VAL A 229 -18.07 -20.48 -0.48
CA VAL A 229 -18.28 -19.84 0.81
C VAL A 229 -19.78 -19.74 1.08
N ARG A 230 -20.24 -20.34 2.18
CA ARG A 230 -21.66 -20.39 2.55
C ARG A 230 -21.84 -19.82 3.93
N CYS A 231 -22.11 -18.53 4.01
CA CYS A 231 -22.36 -17.85 5.27
C CYS A 231 -23.84 -17.93 5.67
N SER A 232 -24.11 -18.04 6.97
CA SER A 232 -25.43 -17.82 7.57
C SER A 232 -25.78 -16.33 7.65
N GLY A 233 -24.77 -15.45 7.57
CA GLY A 233 -24.91 -14.00 7.65
C GLY A 233 -24.61 -13.44 9.04
N GLN A 234 -24.38 -14.27 10.06
CA GLN A 234 -24.07 -13.85 11.44
C GLN A 234 -22.59 -14.03 11.83
N GLU A 235 -21.79 -14.60 10.93
CA GLU A 235 -20.38 -14.86 11.19
C GLU A 235 -19.59 -13.56 11.44
N PRO A 236 -18.65 -13.55 12.40
CA PRO A 236 -17.84 -12.36 12.67
C PRO A 236 -16.74 -12.13 11.63
N SER A 237 -16.44 -13.13 10.79
CA SER A 237 -15.42 -13.05 9.73
C SER A 237 -15.71 -14.07 8.63
N LEU A 238 -15.29 -13.76 7.40
CA LEU A 238 -15.45 -14.65 6.25
C LEU A 238 -14.81 -16.03 6.47
N TRP A 239 -13.69 -16.07 7.20
CA TRP A 239 -12.99 -17.31 7.56
C TRP A 239 -13.78 -18.24 8.49
N LYS A 240 -14.85 -17.74 9.12
CA LYS A 240 -15.75 -18.53 9.97
C LYS A 240 -16.92 -19.12 9.22
N CYS A 241 -17.15 -18.70 7.97
CA CYS A 241 -18.15 -19.34 7.13
C CYS A 241 -17.65 -20.72 6.66
N PRO A 242 -18.54 -21.72 6.58
CA PRO A 242 -18.28 -22.94 5.84
C PRO A 242 -17.76 -22.66 4.43
N HIS A 243 -16.64 -23.26 4.06
CA HIS A 243 -16.00 -23.09 2.74
C HIS A 243 -15.26 -24.37 2.33
N LYS A 244 -14.97 -24.51 1.03
CA LYS A 244 -14.18 -25.62 0.48
C LYS A 244 -12.70 -25.19 0.39
N ASN A 245 -11.80 -26.08 0.77
CA ASN A 245 -10.38 -25.93 0.42
C ASN A 245 -10.22 -26.14 -1.09
N ILE A 246 -9.62 -25.17 -1.77
CA ILE A 246 -9.50 -25.14 -3.22
C ILE A 246 -8.10 -25.61 -3.67
N THR A 247 -8.05 -26.28 -4.82
CA THR A 247 -6.83 -26.52 -5.61
C THR A 247 -6.82 -25.58 -6.84
N ALA A 248 -5.65 -25.29 -7.41
CA ALA A 248 -5.52 -24.35 -8.53
C ALA A 248 -6.39 -24.70 -9.77
N GLU A 249 -6.81 -25.95 -9.91
CA GLU A 249 -7.62 -26.46 -11.03
C GLU A 249 -9.13 -26.23 -10.86
N ASP A 250 -9.61 -25.85 -9.67
CA ASP A 250 -11.05 -25.74 -9.37
C ASP A 250 -11.68 -24.40 -9.79
N CYS A 251 -10.88 -23.34 -9.93
CA CYS A 251 -11.32 -21.97 -10.24
C CYS A 251 -10.20 -21.13 -10.86
N SER A 252 -10.58 -20.14 -11.67
CA SER A 252 -9.69 -19.18 -12.32
C SER A 252 -9.98 -17.75 -11.84
N HIS A 253 -9.04 -16.83 -12.04
CA HIS A 253 -9.21 -15.42 -11.65
C HIS A 253 -10.33 -14.68 -12.39
N SER A 254 -10.78 -15.18 -13.54
CA SER A 254 -12.00 -14.69 -14.21
C SER A 254 -13.27 -14.87 -13.36
N ARG A 255 -13.18 -15.59 -12.24
CA ARG A 255 -14.25 -15.87 -11.28
C ARG A 255 -13.98 -15.31 -9.89
N ASP A 256 -13.09 -14.33 -9.77
CA ASP A 256 -12.86 -13.67 -8.50
C ASP A 256 -14.13 -12.93 -8.03
N ALA A 257 -14.46 -13.13 -6.76
CA ALA A 257 -15.62 -12.55 -6.12
C ALA A 257 -15.36 -11.10 -5.67
N GLY A 258 -16.39 -10.27 -5.76
CA GLY A 258 -16.35 -8.89 -5.30
C GLY A 258 -17.57 -8.55 -4.45
N VAL A 259 -17.54 -7.37 -3.85
CA VAL A 259 -18.66 -6.82 -3.08
C VAL A 259 -18.87 -5.34 -3.39
N ARG A 260 -20.11 -4.88 -3.15
CA ARG A 260 -20.42 -3.48 -2.91
C ARG A 260 -21.16 -3.37 -1.60
N CYS A 261 -20.62 -2.63 -0.66
CA CYS A 261 -21.25 -2.38 0.63
C CYS A 261 -22.20 -1.19 0.55
N ASN A 262 -23.18 -1.16 1.47
CA ASN A 262 -23.94 0.06 1.70
C ASN A 262 -23.07 1.04 2.49
N LEU A 263 -23.04 2.31 2.09
CA LEU A 263 -22.33 3.36 2.80
C LEU A 263 -23.35 4.39 3.32
N PRO A 264 -23.16 4.93 4.53
CA PRO A 264 -23.97 6.07 4.99
C PRO A 264 -23.67 7.30 4.14
N TYR A 265 -24.70 8.09 3.85
CA TYR A 265 -24.55 9.39 3.20
C TYR A 265 -23.80 10.35 4.12
N THR A 266 -22.57 10.72 3.76
CA THR A 266 -21.73 11.61 4.58
C THR A 266 -21.88 13.08 4.22
N GLY A 267 -22.54 13.40 3.09
CA GLY A 267 -22.73 14.77 2.61
C GLY A 267 -21.45 15.45 2.12
N VAL A 268 -20.32 14.73 2.13
CA VAL A 268 -19.01 15.27 1.77
C VAL A 268 -18.90 15.56 0.27
N GLU A 269 -19.71 14.90 -0.55
CA GLU A 269 -19.83 15.19 -1.99
C GLU A 269 -20.30 16.62 -2.28
N THR A 270 -21.03 17.26 -1.35
CA THR A 270 -21.63 18.59 -1.58
C THR A 270 -20.62 19.73 -1.47
N LYS A 271 -19.42 19.45 -0.92
CA LYS A 271 -18.35 20.43 -0.75
C LYS A 271 -17.58 20.74 -2.03
N ILE A 272 -17.68 19.88 -3.04
CA ILE A 272 -17.00 20.08 -4.33
C ILE A 272 -17.97 19.90 -5.48
N ARG A 273 -17.65 20.47 -6.65
CA ARG A 273 -18.41 20.25 -7.88
C ARG A 273 -17.52 20.34 -9.11
N LEU A 274 -17.98 19.74 -10.21
CA LEU A 274 -17.42 19.97 -11.54
C LEU A 274 -18.20 21.07 -12.25
N SER A 275 -17.47 22.00 -12.85
CA SER A 275 -18.00 23.15 -13.57
C SER A 275 -17.39 23.22 -14.97
N GLY A 276 -18.22 23.56 -15.96
CA GLY A 276 -17.88 23.42 -17.38
C GLY A 276 -18.02 21.97 -17.85
N GLY A 277 -17.09 21.50 -18.69
CA GLY A 277 -17.14 20.14 -19.23
C GLY A 277 -18.19 19.92 -20.33
N ARG A 278 -18.00 18.89 -21.16
CA ARG A 278 -19.05 18.45 -22.12
C ARG A 278 -19.97 17.39 -21.50
N SER A 279 -19.63 16.87 -20.32
CA SER A 279 -20.39 15.84 -19.62
C SER A 279 -20.28 16.01 -18.11
N ARG A 280 -21.13 15.30 -17.37
CA ARG A 280 -21.07 15.26 -15.89
C ARG A 280 -19.79 14.61 -15.31
N HIS A 281 -18.98 13.97 -16.14
CA HIS A 281 -17.76 13.26 -15.71
C HIS A 281 -16.49 14.07 -15.98
N GLU A 282 -16.58 15.28 -16.54
CA GLU A 282 -15.41 16.11 -16.79
C GLU A 282 -15.69 17.56 -16.41
N GLY A 283 -14.67 18.27 -15.94
CA GLY A 283 -14.79 19.69 -15.66
C GLY A 283 -13.70 20.22 -14.75
N ARG A 284 -13.72 21.54 -14.57
CA ARG A 284 -12.89 22.22 -13.58
C ARG A 284 -13.45 21.92 -12.19
N VAL A 285 -12.56 21.63 -11.24
CA VAL A 285 -12.94 21.34 -9.87
C VAL A 285 -13.13 22.66 -9.11
N GLU A 286 -14.32 22.85 -8.54
CA GLU A 286 -14.63 23.98 -7.67
C GLU A 286 -14.92 23.46 -6.26
N VAL A 287 -14.36 24.12 -5.25
CA VAL A 287 -14.55 23.80 -3.83
C VAL A 287 -15.37 24.89 -3.14
N GLN A 288 -16.28 24.47 -2.26
CA GLN A 288 -17.13 25.36 -1.51
C GLN A 288 -16.38 25.87 -0.26
N ILE A 289 -16.35 27.19 -0.08
CA ILE A 289 -15.73 27.85 1.07
C ILE A 289 -16.69 28.87 1.69
N GLY A 290 -16.53 29.13 2.99
CA GLY A 290 -17.31 30.12 3.75
C GLY A 290 -18.12 29.51 4.90
N GLU A 291 -18.73 30.37 5.70
CA GLU A 291 -19.61 29.99 6.82
C GLU A 291 -21.09 29.98 6.40
N ALA A 292 -21.94 29.35 7.21
CA ALA A 292 -23.36 29.21 6.97
C ALA A 292 -24.04 30.59 6.84
N GLY A 293 -24.30 31.01 5.59
CA GLY A 293 -24.88 32.32 5.25
C GLY A 293 -24.16 33.06 4.11
N SER A 294 -22.89 32.71 3.83
CA SER A 294 -22.09 33.32 2.76
C SER A 294 -21.20 32.30 2.03
N LEU A 295 -21.79 31.17 1.62
CA LEU A 295 -21.08 30.13 0.88
C LEU A 295 -20.73 30.62 -0.53
N ARG A 296 -19.47 30.46 -0.92
CA ARG A 296 -18.98 30.78 -2.26
C ARG A 296 -18.13 29.64 -2.81
N TRP A 297 -18.06 29.57 -4.12
CA TRP A 297 -17.21 28.61 -4.83
C TRP A 297 -15.85 29.23 -5.11
N GLY A 298 -14.80 28.42 -5.04
CA GLY A 298 -13.44 28.80 -5.41
C GLY A 298 -12.75 27.71 -6.20
N LEU A 299 -11.63 28.08 -6.82
CA LEU A 299 -10.82 27.21 -7.69
C LEU A 299 -9.64 26.59 -6.92
N ILE A 300 -9.11 25.51 -7.45
CA ILE A 300 -7.90 24.86 -6.94
C ILE A 300 -6.75 25.14 -7.90
N CYS A 301 -5.57 25.47 -7.37
CA CYS A 301 -4.35 25.65 -8.14
C CYS A 301 -4.00 24.37 -8.90
N GLY A 302 -3.71 24.47 -10.20
CA GLY A 302 -3.35 23.33 -11.04
C GLY A 302 -1.88 22.88 -10.91
N ASP A 303 -1.04 23.62 -10.18
CA ASP A 303 0.36 23.26 -9.98
C ASP A 303 0.47 21.92 -9.23
N ASP A 304 1.27 21.00 -9.77
CA ASP A 304 1.48 19.63 -9.26
C ASP A 304 0.21 18.78 -9.14
N TRP A 305 -0.90 19.18 -9.77
CA TRP A 305 -2.13 18.39 -9.81
C TRP A 305 -1.96 17.15 -10.70
N GLY A 306 -2.18 15.97 -10.12
CA GLY A 306 -1.95 14.69 -10.76
C GLY A 306 -3.18 13.77 -10.77
N THR A 307 -2.92 12.51 -11.12
CA THR A 307 -3.94 11.46 -11.20
C THR A 307 -4.46 11.08 -9.80
N LEU A 308 -3.61 11.09 -8.78
CA LEU A 308 -4.01 10.73 -7.40
C LEU A 308 -5.01 11.72 -6.80
N GLU A 309 -4.80 13.03 -7.00
CA GLU A 309 -5.76 14.05 -6.58
C GLU A 309 -7.08 13.91 -7.35
N ALA A 310 -6.99 13.68 -8.66
CA ALA A 310 -8.16 13.43 -9.49
C ALA A 310 -8.95 12.19 -9.04
N MET A 311 -8.27 11.13 -8.61
CA MET A 311 -8.91 9.91 -8.08
C MET A 311 -9.76 10.23 -6.85
N VAL A 312 -9.25 11.04 -5.93
CA VAL A 312 -9.99 11.48 -4.74
C VAL A 312 -11.22 12.30 -5.12
N VAL A 313 -11.10 13.22 -6.08
CA VAL A 313 -12.23 14.02 -6.57
C VAL A 313 -13.32 13.16 -7.22
N CYS A 314 -12.94 12.27 -8.15
CA CYS A 314 -13.90 11.39 -8.84
C CYS A 314 -14.60 10.45 -7.84
N ARG A 315 -13.86 9.94 -6.86
CA ARG A 315 -14.40 9.12 -5.77
C ARG A 315 -15.37 9.92 -4.90
N GLN A 316 -14.98 11.11 -4.44
CA GLN A 316 -15.78 11.97 -3.57
C GLN A 316 -17.11 12.37 -4.23
N LEU A 317 -17.11 12.56 -5.55
CA LEU A 317 -18.31 12.89 -6.33
C LEU A 317 -19.17 11.68 -6.72
N GLY A 318 -18.76 10.44 -6.40
CA GLY A 318 -19.51 9.26 -6.83
C GLY A 318 -19.39 8.96 -8.33
N LEU A 319 -18.32 9.42 -8.99
CA LEU A 319 -18.13 9.34 -10.45
C LEU A 319 -17.14 8.24 -10.90
N GLY A 320 -16.78 7.33 -10.00
CA GLY A 320 -15.85 6.23 -10.29
C GLY A 320 -14.38 6.61 -10.10
N TYR A 321 -13.55 6.14 -11.02
CA TYR A 321 -12.11 6.39 -11.08
C TYR A 321 -11.81 7.69 -11.81
N ALA A 322 -10.64 8.27 -11.60
CA ALA A 322 -10.08 9.25 -12.51
C ALA A 322 -9.58 8.55 -13.77
N ASN A 323 -9.72 9.22 -14.90
CA ASN A 323 -9.03 8.89 -16.13
C ASN A 323 -7.84 9.85 -16.32
N HIS A 324 -8.04 11.15 -16.05
CA HIS A 324 -7.00 12.17 -16.12
C HIS A 324 -7.14 13.26 -15.05
N GLY A 325 -6.00 13.64 -14.46
CA GLY A 325 -5.83 14.91 -13.74
C GLY A 325 -5.27 15.98 -14.68
N LEU A 326 -5.90 17.16 -14.69
CA LEU A 326 -5.58 18.25 -15.61
C LEU A 326 -5.08 19.46 -14.83
N GLN A 327 -3.92 19.98 -15.22
CA GLN A 327 -3.33 21.19 -14.61
C GLN A 327 -3.81 22.49 -15.26
N GLU A 328 -4.38 22.39 -16.47
CA GLU A 328 -4.86 23.52 -17.25
C GLU A 328 -6.26 23.26 -17.79
N THR A 329 -7.19 24.19 -17.56
CA THR A 329 -8.62 24.04 -17.83
C THR A 329 -9.21 25.23 -18.60
N TRP A 330 -8.38 25.94 -19.37
CA TRP A 330 -8.78 27.14 -20.12
C TRP A 330 -9.92 26.91 -21.11
N TYR A 331 -10.15 25.67 -21.55
CA TYR A 331 -11.20 25.28 -22.50
C TYR A 331 -12.56 25.03 -21.82
N TRP A 332 -12.64 25.08 -20.49
CA TRP A 332 -13.88 24.99 -19.71
C TRP A 332 -14.26 26.35 -19.08
N ASP A 333 -13.96 27.45 -19.78
CA ASP A 333 -14.15 28.82 -19.29
C ASP A 333 -15.61 29.29 -19.38
N SER A 334 -16.49 28.64 -18.62
CA SER A 334 -17.92 28.97 -18.55
C SER A 334 -18.39 29.36 -17.14
N GLY A 335 -17.47 29.59 -16.20
CA GLY A 335 -17.79 29.84 -14.78
C GLY A 335 -17.52 31.28 -14.35
N ASN A 336 -18.37 31.81 -13.45
CA ASN A 336 -18.15 33.11 -12.81
C ASN A 336 -17.08 33.08 -11.71
N THR A 337 -16.59 31.89 -11.35
CA THR A 337 -15.62 31.66 -10.29
C THR A 337 -14.21 31.90 -10.80
N THR A 338 -13.50 32.89 -10.25
CA THR A 338 -12.14 33.25 -10.68
C THR A 338 -11.08 33.11 -9.60
N GLU A 339 -11.49 33.10 -8.33
CA GLU A 339 -10.57 33.08 -7.20
C GLU A 339 -10.07 31.66 -6.91
N VAL A 340 -8.75 31.49 -6.85
CA VAL A 340 -8.11 30.28 -6.34
C VAL A 340 -8.16 30.32 -4.81
N VAL A 341 -8.67 29.25 -4.19
CA VAL A 341 -8.91 29.16 -2.74
C VAL A 341 -8.16 28.00 -2.07
N MET A 342 -7.60 27.09 -2.87
CA MET A 342 -6.85 25.92 -2.40
C MET A 342 -5.62 25.69 -3.28
N SER A 343 -4.49 25.31 -2.68
CA SER A 343 -3.23 25.09 -3.39
C SER A 343 -2.36 24.02 -2.71
N GLY A 344 -1.43 23.44 -3.48
CA GLY A 344 -0.49 22.43 -3.00
C GLY A 344 -1.17 21.15 -2.53
N VAL A 345 -2.27 20.78 -3.18
CA VAL A 345 -3.03 19.58 -2.84
C VAL A 345 -2.20 18.36 -3.23
N ARG A 346 -1.93 17.48 -2.26
CA ARG A 346 -1.21 16.23 -2.45
C ARG A 346 -1.96 15.12 -1.73
N CYS A 347 -2.49 14.19 -2.51
CA CYS A 347 -3.25 13.05 -2.05
C CYS A 347 -2.39 11.78 -2.11
N THR A 348 -2.69 10.84 -1.23
CA THR A 348 -2.21 9.45 -1.33
C THR A 348 -3.07 8.62 -2.29
N GLY A 349 -4.29 9.10 -2.61
CA GLY A 349 -5.28 8.41 -3.44
C GLY A 349 -6.25 7.55 -2.63
N SER A 350 -6.08 7.45 -1.31
CA SER A 350 -6.94 6.68 -0.40
C SER A 350 -7.95 7.54 0.37
N GLU A 351 -7.80 8.86 0.30
CA GLU A 351 -8.65 9.82 0.98
C GLU A 351 -10.11 9.72 0.50
N LEU A 352 -11.03 10.05 1.41
CA LEU A 352 -12.48 10.09 1.13
C LEU A 352 -12.91 11.42 0.53
N SER A 353 -12.13 12.47 0.77
CA SER A 353 -12.42 13.82 0.32
C SER A 353 -11.16 14.64 0.13
N LEU A 354 -11.23 15.62 -0.76
CA LEU A 354 -10.11 16.51 -1.05
C LEU A 354 -9.58 17.25 0.19
N ASP A 355 -10.47 17.62 1.12
CA ASP A 355 -10.12 18.26 2.40
C ASP A 355 -9.19 17.40 3.30
N GLN A 356 -9.11 16.09 3.07
CA GLN A 356 -8.25 15.18 3.85
C GLN A 356 -6.85 15.04 3.25
N CYS A 357 -6.66 15.47 2.01
CA CYS A 357 -5.34 15.48 1.38
C CYS A 357 -4.45 16.53 2.03
N ALA A 358 -3.13 16.38 1.92
CA ALA A 358 -2.24 17.44 2.39
C ALA A 358 -2.40 18.67 1.49
N HIS A 359 -2.62 19.85 2.08
CA HIS A 359 -2.73 21.12 1.34
C HIS A 359 -2.25 22.29 2.20
N HIS A 360 -1.95 23.44 1.59
CA HIS A 360 -1.38 24.62 2.29
C HIS A 360 -2.35 25.36 3.24
N GLY A 361 -3.55 24.82 3.51
CA GLY A 361 -4.56 25.47 4.34
C GLY A 361 -5.00 26.83 3.78
N ALA A 362 -5.00 27.85 4.63
CA ALA A 362 -5.41 29.22 4.27
C ALA A 362 -4.36 29.99 3.44
N HIS A 363 -3.10 29.57 3.46
CA HIS A 363 -2.04 30.23 2.70
C HIS A 363 -2.01 29.68 1.27
N ILE A 364 -2.30 30.52 0.29
CA ILE A 364 -2.37 30.10 -1.12
C ILE A 364 -1.04 30.40 -1.81
N ALA A 365 -0.35 29.35 -2.25
CA ALA A 365 0.87 29.43 -3.03
C ALA A 365 0.65 28.78 -4.38
N CYS A 366 0.51 29.59 -5.43
CA CYS A 366 0.30 29.13 -6.80
C CYS A 366 1.20 29.95 -7.73
N LYS A 367 2.06 29.30 -8.51
CA LYS A 367 3.00 29.99 -9.42
C LYS A 367 2.25 30.72 -10.52
N ARG A 368 1.11 30.15 -10.95
CA ARG A 368 0.26 30.67 -12.02
C ARG A 368 -1.17 30.85 -11.51
N THR A 369 -1.57 32.09 -11.25
CA THR A 369 -2.87 32.43 -10.61
C THR A 369 -4.01 32.69 -11.59
N GLY A 370 -3.80 32.49 -12.90
CA GLY A 370 -4.86 32.66 -13.90
C GLY A 370 -5.89 31.53 -13.83
N THR A 371 -7.16 31.83 -14.14
CA THR A 371 -8.27 30.84 -14.23
C THR A 371 -8.01 29.70 -15.23
N ARG A 372 -7.00 29.86 -16.08
CA ARG A 372 -6.53 28.87 -17.05
C ARG A 372 -5.70 27.75 -16.43
N PHE A 373 -5.04 28.01 -15.30
CA PHE A 373 -4.08 27.10 -14.64
C PHE A 373 -4.68 26.50 -13.37
N THR A 374 -5.94 26.07 -13.48
CA THR A 374 -6.68 25.49 -12.35
C THR A 374 -6.90 24.02 -12.56
N ALA A 375 -7.03 23.30 -11.45
CA ALA A 375 -7.22 21.86 -11.46
C ALA A 375 -8.54 21.45 -12.15
N GLY A 376 -8.43 20.41 -12.97
CA GLY A 376 -9.56 19.74 -13.61
C GLY A 376 -9.44 18.24 -13.52
N VAL A 377 -10.56 17.56 -13.74
CA VAL A 377 -10.61 16.10 -13.74
C VAL A 377 -11.46 15.58 -14.89
N ILE A 378 -11.13 14.37 -15.32
CA ILE A 378 -11.98 13.53 -16.17
C ILE A 378 -12.14 12.21 -15.43
N CYS A 379 -13.36 11.83 -15.13
CA CYS A 379 -13.73 10.61 -14.41
C CYS A 379 -14.26 9.52 -15.36
N SER A 380 -14.18 8.27 -14.91
CA SER A 380 -14.64 7.08 -15.62
C SER A 380 -15.16 6.04 -14.63
N GLU A 381 -16.16 5.26 -15.03
CA GLU A 381 -16.68 4.15 -14.19
C GLU A 381 -15.75 2.93 -14.17
N THR A 382 -14.76 2.88 -15.08
CA THR A 382 -13.78 1.81 -15.20
C THR A 382 -12.36 2.36 -15.35
N ALA A 383 -11.39 1.56 -14.90
CA ALA A 383 -9.96 1.83 -15.03
C ALA A 383 -9.19 0.51 -15.28
N SER A 384 -7.99 0.62 -15.86
CA SER A 384 -7.03 -0.48 -15.98
C SER A 384 -6.41 -0.85 -14.62
N ASP A 385 -5.75 -1.99 -14.54
CA ASP A 385 -4.99 -2.42 -13.35
C ASP A 385 -3.79 -3.25 -13.83
N LEU A 386 -2.59 -2.69 -13.74
CA LEU A 386 -1.38 -3.30 -14.25
C LEU A 386 -0.62 -4.05 -13.16
N LEU A 387 -0.33 -5.33 -13.42
CA LEU A 387 0.45 -6.17 -12.51
C LEU A 387 1.61 -6.83 -13.24
N LEU A 388 2.76 -6.87 -12.57
CA LEU A 388 3.93 -7.60 -13.06
C LEU A 388 3.86 -9.09 -12.69
N HIS A 389 4.13 -9.96 -13.65
CA HIS A 389 4.29 -11.39 -13.36
C HIS A 389 5.65 -11.67 -12.67
N SER A 390 5.64 -11.65 -11.33
CA SER A 390 6.84 -11.77 -10.49
C SER A 390 7.63 -13.08 -10.67
N ALA A 391 6.96 -14.22 -10.91
CA ALA A 391 7.63 -15.50 -11.11
C ALA A 391 8.49 -15.52 -12.39
N LEU A 392 7.99 -14.92 -13.48
CA LEU A 392 8.74 -14.85 -14.74
C LEU A 392 10.06 -14.08 -14.59
N VAL A 393 10.06 -12.98 -13.82
CA VAL A 393 11.28 -12.22 -13.52
C VAL A 393 12.29 -13.09 -12.80
N GLN A 394 11.83 -13.90 -11.82
CA GLN A 394 12.69 -14.82 -11.09
C GLN A 394 13.31 -15.90 -11.98
N GLU A 395 12.49 -16.50 -12.86
CA GLU A 395 12.88 -17.63 -13.71
C GLU A 395 13.81 -17.22 -14.86
N THR A 396 13.68 -15.98 -15.35
CA THR A 396 14.41 -15.49 -16.51
C THR A 396 15.59 -14.58 -16.17
N ALA A 397 15.90 -14.40 -14.88
CA ALA A 397 17.00 -13.54 -14.46
C ALA A 397 18.38 -14.18 -14.72
N TYR A 398 19.26 -13.48 -15.44
CA TYR A 398 20.66 -13.89 -15.63
C TYR A 398 21.59 -12.69 -15.85
N ILE A 399 22.91 -12.94 -15.75
CA ILE A 399 23.94 -11.95 -16.06
C ILE A 399 24.54 -12.24 -17.44
N GLU A 400 24.76 -11.19 -18.22
CA GLU A 400 25.51 -11.22 -19.47
C GLU A 400 26.63 -10.15 -19.44
N ASP A 401 27.84 -10.52 -19.85
CA ASP A 401 28.91 -9.56 -20.16
C ASP A 401 28.88 -9.26 -21.66
N ARG A 402 28.36 -8.10 -22.05
CA ARG A 402 28.15 -7.72 -23.46
C ARG A 402 29.18 -6.68 -23.91
N PRO A 403 29.85 -6.88 -25.07
CA PRO A 403 30.87 -5.94 -25.52
C PRO A 403 30.27 -4.62 -25.98
N LEU A 404 31.00 -3.52 -25.77
CA LEU A 404 30.51 -2.16 -26.04
C LEU A 404 30.10 -1.94 -27.50
N HIS A 405 30.81 -2.50 -28.48
CA HIS A 405 30.42 -2.34 -29.89
C HIS A 405 29.01 -2.86 -30.25
N MET A 406 28.38 -3.67 -29.39
CA MET A 406 27.00 -4.15 -29.56
C MET A 406 25.97 -3.32 -28.77
N LEU A 407 26.38 -2.24 -28.10
CA LEU A 407 25.57 -1.48 -27.16
C LEU A 407 25.38 -0.01 -27.58
N TYR A 408 25.67 0.36 -28.84
CA TYR A 408 25.53 1.73 -29.32
C TYR A 408 24.09 2.25 -29.18
N CYS A 409 23.12 1.47 -29.64
CA CYS A 409 21.69 1.77 -29.49
C CYS A 409 21.29 1.97 -28.03
N ALA A 410 21.65 1.01 -27.18
CA ALA A 410 21.40 1.11 -25.75
C ALA A 410 22.05 2.33 -25.08
N ALA A 411 23.21 2.79 -25.57
CA ALA A 411 23.86 3.98 -25.05
C ALA A 411 23.15 5.27 -25.49
N GLU A 412 22.68 5.34 -26.73
CA GLU A 412 21.89 6.45 -27.27
C GLU A 412 20.55 6.58 -26.53
N GLU A 413 19.94 5.45 -26.20
CA GLU A 413 18.69 5.34 -25.43
C GLU A 413 18.87 5.54 -23.91
N ASN A 414 20.09 5.78 -23.43
CA ASN A 414 20.43 5.90 -22.01
C ASN A 414 20.13 4.64 -21.15
N CYS A 415 20.14 3.45 -21.73
CA CYS A 415 19.90 2.17 -21.03
C CYS A 415 21.12 1.62 -20.27
N LEU A 416 22.24 2.33 -20.30
CA LEU A 416 23.49 1.94 -19.62
C LEU A 416 23.75 2.88 -18.43
N ALA A 417 24.50 2.38 -17.43
CA ALA A 417 24.85 3.21 -16.28
C ALA A 417 25.73 4.40 -16.71
N ARG A 418 25.73 5.48 -15.92
CA ARG A 418 26.42 6.74 -16.26
C ARG A 418 27.90 6.57 -16.61
N SER A 419 28.58 5.60 -16.01
CA SER A 419 29.98 5.26 -16.26
C SER A 419 30.25 4.78 -17.69
N ALA A 420 29.23 4.24 -18.38
CA ALA A 420 29.35 3.82 -19.78
C ALA A 420 29.69 4.98 -20.72
N ARG A 421 29.32 6.23 -20.37
CA ARG A 421 29.65 7.42 -21.17
C ARG A 421 31.17 7.69 -21.25
N SER A 422 31.91 7.26 -20.24
CA SER A 422 33.37 7.38 -20.15
C SER A 422 34.11 6.07 -20.50
N ALA A 423 33.38 5.04 -20.95
CA ALA A 423 33.99 3.76 -21.28
C ALA A 423 34.80 3.83 -22.59
N PRO A 424 35.79 2.95 -22.80
CA PRO A 424 36.68 3.01 -23.96
C PRO A 424 36.06 2.42 -25.24
N TRP A 425 34.96 2.98 -25.73
CA TRP A 425 34.26 2.55 -26.96
C TRP A 425 35.22 2.45 -28.17
N PRO A 426 35.12 1.40 -29.02
CA PRO A 426 34.21 0.24 -28.97
C PRO A 426 34.67 -0.93 -28.07
N TYR A 427 35.79 -0.78 -27.34
CA TYR A 427 36.48 -1.87 -26.64
C TYR A 427 36.06 -1.98 -25.18
N GLY A 428 35.89 -3.20 -24.69
CA GLY A 428 35.45 -3.46 -23.32
C GLY A 428 34.04 -4.02 -23.26
N HIS A 429 33.54 -4.22 -22.05
CA HIS A 429 32.28 -4.90 -21.79
C HIS A 429 31.48 -4.15 -20.73
N ARG A 430 30.16 -4.33 -20.76
CA ARG A 430 29.25 -3.99 -19.68
C ARG A 430 28.63 -5.26 -19.15
N ARG A 431 28.44 -5.31 -17.84
CA ARG A 431 27.76 -6.41 -17.16
C ARG A 431 26.30 -6.06 -16.95
N LEU A 432 25.41 -6.85 -17.54
CA LEU A 432 23.98 -6.57 -17.61
C LEU A 432 23.23 -7.67 -16.85
N LEU A 433 22.39 -7.26 -15.89
CA LEU A 433 21.39 -8.14 -15.27
C LEU A 433 20.12 -8.10 -16.12
N ARG A 434 19.85 -9.16 -16.86
CA ARG A 434 18.66 -9.31 -17.72
C ARG A 434 17.58 -10.09 -17.02
N PHE A 435 16.32 -9.80 -17.37
CA PHE A 435 15.12 -10.53 -16.94
C PHE A 435 13.93 -10.13 -17.83
N SER A 436 12.97 -11.01 -18.04
CA SER A 436 11.74 -10.68 -18.77
C SER A 436 10.75 -9.95 -17.87
N SER A 437 10.03 -8.97 -18.41
CA SER A 437 8.89 -8.33 -17.74
C SER A 437 7.62 -8.57 -18.52
N GLN A 438 6.65 -9.25 -17.89
CA GLN A 438 5.31 -9.47 -18.42
C GLN A 438 4.31 -8.69 -17.59
N ILE A 439 3.60 -7.76 -18.23
CA ILE A 439 2.74 -6.77 -17.59
C ILE A 439 1.30 -7.07 -18.00
N HIS A 440 0.50 -7.52 -17.05
CA HIS A 440 -0.90 -7.91 -17.26
C HIS A 440 -1.83 -6.73 -17.02
N ASN A 441 -2.86 -6.56 -17.84
CA ASN A 441 -3.99 -5.70 -17.50
C ASN A 441 -5.14 -6.53 -16.93
N LEU A 442 -5.27 -6.53 -15.61
CA LEU A 442 -6.30 -7.25 -14.87
C LEU A 442 -7.47 -6.34 -14.41
N GLY A 443 -7.51 -5.12 -14.93
CA GLY A 443 -8.52 -4.12 -14.58
C GLY A 443 -9.84 -4.32 -15.31
N ARG A 444 -10.55 -3.21 -15.55
CA ARG A 444 -11.87 -3.18 -16.20
C ARG A 444 -11.91 -2.29 -17.44
N ALA A 445 -10.80 -1.66 -17.78
CA ALA A 445 -10.62 -0.87 -18.98
C ALA A 445 -9.26 -1.17 -19.59
N ASP A 446 -9.16 -0.97 -20.91
CA ASP A 446 -7.89 -1.08 -21.61
C ASP A 446 -6.92 -0.01 -21.08
N PHE A 447 -5.68 -0.40 -20.81
CA PHE A 447 -4.63 0.54 -20.48
C PHE A 447 -4.20 1.25 -21.76
N ARG A 448 -4.22 2.59 -21.77
CA ARG A 448 -3.87 3.38 -22.96
C ARG A 448 -2.88 4.48 -22.61
N PRO A 449 -1.93 4.79 -23.50
CA PRO A 449 -0.98 5.87 -23.28
C PRO A 449 -1.72 7.21 -23.15
N LYS A 450 -1.28 8.03 -22.19
CA LYS A 450 -1.85 9.37 -21.95
C LYS A 450 -1.76 10.26 -23.20
N ALA A 451 -0.65 10.14 -23.92
CA ALA A 451 -0.31 10.99 -25.04
C ALA A 451 -0.75 10.34 -26.37
N GLY A 452 -1.34 11.15 -27.24
CA GLY A 452 -1.81 10.67 -28.55
C GLY A 452 -0.66 10.43 -29.53
N ARG A 453 -0.96 9.81 -30.67
CA ARG A 453 0.00 9.46 -31.73
C ARG A 453 0.98 10.57 -32.15
N HIS A 454 0.57 11.84 -32.04
CA HIS A 454 1.38 12.99 -32.44
C HIS A 454 2.59 13.24 -31.54
N SER A 455 2.61 12.70 -30.32
CA SER A 455 3.72 12.82 -29.37
C SER A 455 4.57 11.56 -29.28
N TRP A 456 4.21 10.51 -30.01
CA TRP A 456 4.95 9.25 -29.98
C TRP A 456 6.28 9.43 -30.71
N VAL A 457 7.34 8.89 -30.12
CA VAL A 457 8.71 9.06 -30.63
C VAL A 457 9.13 7.78 -31.35
N TRP A 458 9.58 7.89 -32.59
CA TRP A 458 10.16 6.77 -33.33
C TRP A 458 11.52 6.41 -32.77
N HIS A 459 11.79 5.13 -32.60
CA HIS A 459 13.10 4.65 -32.18
C HIS A 459 13.74 3.77 -33.25
N GLU A 460 14.83 4.28 -33.83
CA GLU A 460 15.52 3.63 -34.95
C GLU A 460 16.06 2.24 -34.58
N CYS A 461 16.54 2.08 -33.35
CA CYS A 461 17.09 0.83 -32.86
C CYS A 461 16.05 -0.30 -32.70
N HIS A 462 14.78 0.04 -32.50
CA HIS A 462 13.70 -0.93 -32.31
C HIS A 462 12.72 -1.00 -33.50
N GLY A 463 12.81 -0.06 -34.44
CA GLY A 463 11.98 -0.05 -35.64
C GLY A 463 10.49 0.17 -35.37
N HIS A 464 10.13 0.84 -34.27
CA HIS A 464 8.75 1.19 -33.95
C HIS A 464 8.64 2.49 -33.13
N TYR A 465 7.40 2.96 -32.93
CA TYR A 465 7.09 4.14 -32.13
C TYR A 465 6.88 3.78 -30.67
N HIS A 466 7.34 4.64 -29.78
CA HIS A 466 7.13 4.53 -28.35
C HIS A 466 6.07 5.54 -27.89
N SER A 467 5.06 5.06 -27.15
CA SER A 467 3.91 5.86 -26.71
C SER A 467 4.04 6.40 -25.28
N MET A 468 5.04 5.94 -24.54
CA MET A 468 5.38 6.40 -23.20
C MET A 468 6.91 6.43 -23.02
N ASP A 469 7.40 7.50 -22.38
CA ASP A 469 8.83 7.69 -22.12
C ASP A 469 9.32 6.79 -20.97
N ILE A 470 8.58 6.75 -19.86
CA ILE A 470 8.89 5.95 -18.67
C ILE A 470 7.66 5.14 -18.25
N PHE A 471 7.62 3.86 -18.62
CA PHE A 471 6.58 2.94 -18.17
C PHE A 471 7.05 2.04 -17.02
N THR A 472 8.35 1.69 -16.96
CA THR A 472 8.89 0.89 -15.86
C THR A 472 10.24 1.41 -15.37
N HIS A 473 10.44 1.39 -14.05
CA HIS A 473 11.74 1.59 -13.40
C HIS A 473 12.27 0.26 -12.87
N TYR A 474 13.56 0.00 -13.11
CA TYR A 474 14.27 -1.17 -12.61
C TYR A 474 15.34 -0.71 -11.62
N ASP A 475 15.21 -1.08 -10.37
CA ASP A 475 16.11 -0.61 -9.31
C ASP A 475 16.79 -1.79 -8.61
N ILE A 476 18.10 -1.66 -8.35
CA ILE A 476 18.81 -2.47 -7.37
C ILE A 476 18.96 -1.64 -6.10
N LEU A 477 18.34 -2.07 -5.02
CA LEU A 477 18.33 -1.39 -3.73
C LEU A 477 19.21 -2.14 -2.73
N THR A 478 19.83 -1.42 -1.79
CA THR A 478 20.35 -2.06 -0.58
C THR A 478 19.18 -2.53 0.30
N PRO A 479 19.42 -3.43 1.29
CA PRO A 479 18.41 -3.78 2.29
C PRO A 479 17.85 -2.57 3.07
N ASN A 480 18.59 -1.45 3.09
CA ASN A 480 18.16 -0.19 3.71
C ASN A 480 17.31 0.69 2.77
N GLY A 481 17.04 0.24 1.53
CA GLY A 481 16.24 0.96 0.53
C GLY A 481 17.01 1.99 -0.30
N THR A 482 18.33 2.09 -0.19
CA THR A 482 19.11 3.03 -1.01
C THR A 482 19.35 2.46 -2.41
N LYS A 483 19.05 3.23 -3.45
CA LYS A 483 19.34 2.85 -4.86
C LYS A 483 20.85 2.74 -5.10
N VAL A 484 21.29 1.61 -5.66
CA VAL A 484 22.68 1.28 -5.97
C VAL A 484 22.91 1.28 -7.48
N ALA A 485 21.97 0.72 -8.23
CA ALA A 485 21.93 0.80 -9.67
C ALA A 485 20.48 1.04 -10.10
N GLU A 486 20.35 1.72 -11.22
CA GLU A 486 19.09 2.00 -11.88
C GLU A 486 19.21 1.53 -13.33
N GLY A 487 18.15 0.91 -13.79
CA GLY A 487 17.88 0.62 -15.18
C GLY A 487 16.45 1.03 -15.48
N HIS A 488 16.13 1.00 -16.75
CA HIS A 488 14.78 1.16 -17.25
C HIS A 488 14.75 0.51 -18.61
N LYS A 489 13.57 0.05 -19.01
CA LYS A 489 13.35 -0.18 -20.42
C LYS A 489 13.17 1.19 -21.04
N ALA A 490 14.14 1.63 -21.83
CA ALA A 490 13.97 2.84 -22.61
C ALA A 490 12.83 2.58 -23.58
N SER A 491 11.75 3.31 -23.34
CA SER A 491 10.67 3.58 -24.27
C SER A 491 9.85 2.35 -24.74
N PHE A 492 8.52 2.49 -24.66
CA PHE A 492 7.61 1.35 -24.62
C PHE A 492 6.66 1.31 -25.80
N CYS A 493 6.47 0.10 -26.31
CA CYS A 493 5.44 -0.27 -27.26
C CYS A 493 4.36 -1.03 -26.49
N LEU A 494 3.21 -0.41 -26.26
CA LEU A 494 2.13 -1.09 -25.53
C LEU A 494 1.33 -1.92 -26.53
N GLU A 495 1.43 -3.25 -26.45
CA GLU A 495 0.69 -4.17 -27.31
C GLU A 495 0.20 -5.43 -26.59
N ASP A 496 -0.76 -6.11 -27.22
CA ASP A 496 -1.29 -7.37 -26.71
C ASP A 496 -0.43 -8.55 -27.19
N THR A 497 0.66 -8.84 -26.47
CA THR A 497 1.55 -9.96 -26.85
C THR A 497 0.81 -11.29 -26.81
N GLU A 498 0.07 -11.56 -25.74
CA GLU A 498 -0.83 -12.72 -25.58
C GLU A 498 -1.99 -12.34 -24.65
N CYS A 499 -3.06 -13.13 -24.70
CA CYS A 499 -4.27 -12.90 -23.91
C CYS A 499 -4.77 -14.21 -23.30
N GLN A 500 -5.61 -14.07 -22.28
CA GLN A 500 -6.39 -15.18 -21.72
C GLN A 500 -7.28 -15.84 -22.79
N GLU A 501 -7.68 -17.09 -22.53
CA GLU A 501 -8.62 -17.81 -23.38
C GLU A 501 -9.89 -16.96 -23.61
N ASP A 502 -10.41 -16.97 -24.84
CA ASP A 502 -11.57 -16.18 -25.30
C ASP A 502 -11.40 -14.65 -25.37
N VAL A 503 -10.19 -14.11 -25.11
CA VAL A 503 -9.89 -12.68 -25.30
C VAL A 503 -9.09 -12.46 -26.59
N SER A 504 -9.59 -11.60 -27.48
CA SER A 504 -8.91 -11.23 -28.72
C SER A 504 -7.95 -10.06 -28.52
N LYS A 505 -6.73 -10.19 -29.05
CA LYS A 505 -5.76 -9.08 -29.18
C LYS A 505 -6.34 -7.92 -29.99
N ARG A 506 -6.03 -6.69 -29.60
CA ARG A 506 -6.50 -5.45 -30.21
C ARG A 506 -5.38 -4.48 -30.56
N TYR A 507 -4.37 -4.38 -29.70
CA TYR A 507 -3.29 -3.40 -29.83
C TYR A 507 -2.01 -4.05 -30.38
N GLU A 508 -1.36 -3.34 -31.29
CA GLU A 508 -0.15 -3.78 -31.99
C GLU A 508 0.66 -2.55 -32.39
N CYS A 509 1.97 -2.57 -32.15
CA CYS A 509 2.82 -1.40 -32.44
C CYS A 509 3.28 -1.31 -33.90
N ALA A 510 3.27 -2.44 -34.60
CA ALA A 510 3.64 -2.50 -36.01
C ALA A 510 2.79 -1.53 -36.85
N ASN A 511 3.39 -0.98 -37.91
CA ASN A 511 2.70 -0.10 -38.87
C ASN A 511 2.02 1.13 -38.25
N PHE A 512 2.56 1.67 -37.14
CA PHE A 512 1.96 2.80 -36.42
C PHE A 512 0.53 2.49 -35.95
N GLY A 513 0.31 1.26 -35.47
CA GLY A 513 -0.94 0.81 -34.91
C GLY A 513 -1.34 1.54 -33.62
N GLU A 514 -2.57 1.32 -33.16
CA GLU A 514 -2.98 1.80 -31.84
C GLU A 514 -2.23 1.02 -30.76
N GLN A 515 -1.77 1.73 -29.73
CA GLN A 515 -1.07 1.14 -28.60
C GLN A 515 -1.94 1.11 -27.34
N GLY A 516 -1.77 0.07 -26.55
CA GLY A 516 -2.50 -0.19 -25.31
C GLY A 516 -2.37 -1.65 -24.88
N ILE A 517 -2.93 -1.98 -23.72
CA ILE A 517 -3.03 -3.36 -23.23
C ILE A 517 -4.50 -3.63 -22.93
N THR A 518 -5.11 -4.56 -23.68
CA THR A 518 -6.50 -4.95 -23.51
C THR A 518 -6.71 -5.68 -22.19
N VAL A 519 -7.91 -5.51 -21.59
CA VAL A 519 -8.29 -6.24 -20.37
C VAL A 519 -8.18 -7.75 -20.59
N GLY A 520 -7.43 -8.44 -19.73
CA GLY A 520 -7.16 -9.88 -19.83
C GLY A 520 -6.01 -10.25 -20.76
N CYS A 521 -5.31 -9.26 -21.34
CA CYS A 521 -4.07 -9.43 -22.08
C CYS A 521 -2.86 -8.98 -21.28
N TRP A 522 -1.67 -9.31 -21.80
CA TRP A 522 -0.41 -8.83 -21.26
C TRP A 522 0.57 -8.45 -22.36
N ASP A 523 1.44 -7.52 -22.00
CA ASP A 523 2.58 -7.10 -22.81
C ASP A 523 3.85 -7.76 -22.27
N LEU A 524 4.62 -8.44 -23.14
CA LEU A 524 5.81 -9.20 -22.77
C LEU A 524 7.06 -8.59 -23.38
N TYR A 525 7.89 -8.03 -22.51
CA TYR A 525 9.25 -7.64 -22.83
C TYR A 525 10.21 -8.76 -22.44
N ARG A 526 10.70 -9.49 -23.45
CA ARG A 526 11.58 -10.66 -23.25
C ARG A 526 13.00 -10.23 -22.85
N HIS A 527 13.65 -11.01 -21.99
CA HIS A 527 15.00 -10.76 -21.47
C HIS A 527 16.09 -10.57 -22.55
N ASP A 528 15.88 -11.01 -23.79
CA ASP A 528 16.84 -10.96 -24.90
C ASP A 528 16.80 -9.64 -25.69
N ILE A 529 15.79 -8.80 -25.50
CA ILE A 529 15.67 -7.52 -26.21
C ILE A 529 16.57 -6.43 -25.61
N ASP A 530 16.79 -5.35 -26.36
CA ASP A 530 17.59 -4.22 -25.91
C ASP A 530 16.87 -3.39 -24.82
N CYS A 531 17.67 -2.88 -23.88
CA CYS A 531 17.24 -2.15 -22.67
C CYS A 531 16.42 -2.95 -21.66
N GLN A 532 16.30 -4.27 -21.82
CA GLN A 532 15.66 -5.15 -20.86
C GLN A 532 16.68 -5.67 -19.83
N TRP A 533 17.31 -4.74 -19.10
CA TRP A 533 18.30 -5.05 -18.07
C TRP A 533 18.52 -3.92 -17.07
N ILE A 534 19.30 -4.23 -16.03
CA ILE A 534 20.01 -3.25 -15.20
C ILE A 534 21.51 -3.40 -15.46
N ASP A 535 22.19 -2.30 -15.78
CA ASP A 535 23.64 -2.29 -15.92
C ASP A 535 24.30 -2.34 -14.53
N ILE A 536 24.86 -3.49 -14.18
CA ILE A 536 25.46 -3.78 -12.88
C ILE A 536 26.99 -3.73 -12.91
N THR A 537 27.58 -3.12 -13.94
CA THR A 537 29.05 -3.06 -14.10
C THR A 537 29.75 -2.40 -12.89
N ASP A 538 29.12 -1.39 -12.29
CA ASP A 538 29.66 -0.65 -11.15
C ASP A 538 29.20 -1.19 -9.78
N VAL A 539 28.34 -2.22 -9.78
CA VAL A 539 27.76 -2.79 -8.57
C VAL A 539 28.76 -3.76 -7.95
N ARG A 540 29.00 -3.62 -6.64
CA ARG A 540 29.88 -4.52 -5.90
C ARG A 540 29.14 -5.81 -5.52
N PRO A 541 29.85 -6.91 -5.25
CA PRO A 541 29.24 -8.09 -4.66
C PRO A 541 28.53 -7.77 -3.33
N GLY A 542 27.36 -8.35 -3.11
CA GLY A 542 26.52 -8.08 -1.94
C GLY A 542 25.12 -8.67 -2.03
N ASN A 543 24.34 -8.40 -0.99
CA ASN A 543 22.91 -8.69 -0.94
C ASN A 543 22.13 -7.40 -1.23
N TYR A 544 21.13 -7.52 -2.09
CA TYR A 544 20.34 -6.44 -2.63
C TYR A 544 18.88 -6.86 -2.76
N ILE A 545 18.02 -5.87 -2.99
CA ILE A 545 16.63 -6.06 -3.40
C ILE A 545 16.51 -5.60 -4.85
N LEU A 546 16.07 -6.49 -5.73
CA LEU A 546 15.66 -6.12 -7.08
C LEU A 546 14.22 -5.62 -7.00
N GLN A 547 13.97 -4.42 -7.51
CA GLN A 547 12.64 -3.83 -7.59
C GLN A 547 12.31 -3.47 -9.03
N VAL A 548 11.08 -3.77 -9.43
CA VAL A 548 10.49 -3.32 -10.70
C VAL A 548 9.20 -2.60 -10.39
N VAL A 549 9.05 -1.36 -10.87
CA VAL A 549 7.84 -0.54 -10.66
C VAL A 549 7.24 -0.19 -12.01
N ILE A 550 5.96 -0.51 -12.21
CA ILE A 550 5.18 -0.16 -13.41
C ILE A 550 4.42 1.14 -13.18
N ASN A 551 4.27 1.96 -14.22
CA ASN A 551 3.61 3.27 -14.18
C ASN A 551 4.02 4.11 -12.94
N PRO A 552 5.33 4.30 -12.71
CA PRO A 552 5.88 4.81 -11.46
C PRO A 552 5.48 6.26 -11.15
N ASN A 553 5.12 7.02 -12.19
CA ASN A 553 4.74 8.42 -12.11
C ASN A 553 3.21 8.62 -12.04
N PHE A 554 2.42 7.56 -12.00
CA PHE A 554 0.94 7.60 -12.02
C PHE A 554 0.40 8.37 -13.24
N GLU A 555 1.07 8.27 -14.39
CA GLU A 555 0.74 9.04 -15.59
C GLU A 555 -0.60 8.65 -16.20
N VAL A 556 -0.89 7.34 -16.16
CA VAL A 556 -2.16 6.75 -16.58
C VAL A 556 -2.89 6.26 -15.33
N ALA A 557 -4.21 6.40 -15.32
CA ALA A 557 -5.00 6.01 -14.17
C ALA A 557 -5.19 4.50 -14.09
N GLU A 558 -5.15 3.98 -12.87
CA GLU A 558 -5.36 2.58 -12.55
C GLU A 558 -6.32 2.44 -11.36
N SER A 559 -6.97 1.28 -11.28
CA SER A 559 -7.90 0.98 -10.18
C SER A 559 -7.18 0.63 -8.87
N ASP A 560 -5.95 0.13 -8.96
CA ASP A 560 -5.04 -0.14 -7.84
C ASP A 560 -3.63 0.22 -8.30
N PHE A 561 -2.87 0.91 -7.45
CA PHE A 561 -1.46 1.23 -7.69
C PHE A 561 -0.53 0.50 -6.72
N THR A 562 -1.10 -0.16 -5.70
CA THR A 562 -0.32 -0.79 -4.62
C THR A 562 0.31 -2.12 -5.04
N ASN A 563 -0.12 -2.65 -6.17
CA ASN A 563 0.34 -3.86 -6.86
C ASN A 563 1.28 -3.56 -8.07
N ASN A 564 1.54 -2.29 -8.39
CA ASN A 564 2.43 -1.90 -9.50
C ASN A 564 3.91 -2.24 -9.27
N ALA A 565 4.30 -2.48 -8.02
CA ALA A 565 5.68 -2.76 -7.65
C ALA A 565 5.89 -4.22 -7.32
N MET A 566 7.00 -4.78 -7.78
CA MET A 566 7.47 -6.12 -7.48
C MET A 566 8.85 -6.03 -6.80
N LYS A 567 9.10 -6.89 -5.83
CA LYS A 567 10.40 -7.01 -5.15
C LYS A 567 10.88 -8.46 -5.17
N CYS A 568 12.20 -8.64 -5.32
CA CYS A 568 12.90 -9.92 -5.16
C CYS A 568 14.14 -9.75 -4.29
N ASN A 569 14.50 -10.81 -3.56
CA ASN A 569 15.83 -10.91 -2.99
C ASN A 569 16.85 -11.19 -4.08
N CYS A 570 17.95 -10.45 -4.08
CA CYS A 570 18.98 -10.50 -5.09
C CYS A 570 20.36 -10.61 -4.44
N LYS A 571 21.06 -11.73 -4.66
CA LYS A 571 22.44 -11.92 -4.18
C LYS A 571 23.38 -11.91 -5.36
N TYR A 572 24.41 -11.09 -5.31
CA TYR A 572 25.43 -10.97 -6.35
C TYR A 572 26.81 -11.23 -5.77
N ASP A 573 27.56 -12.21 -6.30
CA ASP A 573 28.91 -12.55 -5.81
C ASP A 573 30.05 -11.99 -6.69
N GLY A 574 29.72 -11.25 -7.75
CA GLY A 574 30.70 -10.78 -8.75
C GLY A 574 30.87 -11.71 -9.96
N HIS A 575 30.26 -12.89 -9.96
CA HIS A 575 30.30 -13.83 -11.09
C HIS A 575 28.91 -14.36 -11.45
N ARG A 576 28.03 -14.52 -10.46
CA ARG A 576 26.67 -15.04 -10.57
C ARG A 576 25.73 -14.18 -9.76
N ILE A 577 24.46 -14.27 -10.13
CA ILE A 577 23.36 -13.65 -9.40
C ILE A 577 22.31 -14.69 -9.07
N TRP A 578 21.71 -14.55 -7.89
CA TRP A 578 20.57 -15.34 -7.47
C TRP A 578 19.42 -14.40 -7.17
N VAL A 579 18.35 -14.54 -7.94
CA VAL A 579 17.09 -13.81 -7.75
C VAL A 579 16.09 -14.81 -7.20
N HIS A 580 15.50 -14.53 -6.04
CA HIS A 580 14.56 -15.44 -5.39
C HIS A 580 13.55 -14.69 -4.51
N ASN A 581 12.49 -15.38 -4.11
CA ASN A 581 11.36 -14.83 -3.36
C ASN A 581 10.81 -13.56 -4.04
N CYS A 582 10.65 -13.59 -5.36
CA CYS A 582 9.98 -12.52 -6.08
C CYS A 582 8.49 -12.49 -5.74
N HIS A 583 7.97 -11.32 -5.39
CA HIS A 583 6.56 -11.14 -5.11
C HIS A 583 6.12 -9.70 -5.41
N ILE A 584 4.82 -9.54 -5.63
CA ILE A 584 4.19 -8.21 -5.75
C ILE A 584 4.20 -7.55 -4.36
N GLY A 585 4.40 -6.24 -4.30
CA GLY A 585 4.69 -5.48 -3.07
C GLY A 585 3.62 -5.61 -1.99
N ASP A 586 2.38 -5.92 -2.35
CA ASP A 586 1.24 -6.08 -1.46
C ASP A 586 0.76 -7.53 -1.30
N ALA A 587 1.50 -8.51 -1.84
CA ALA A 587 1.13 -9.94 -1.81
C ALA A 587 1.27 -10.58 -0.43
N PHE A 588 2.06 -10.00 0.46
CA PHE A 588 2.31 -10.52 1.81
C PHE A 588 1.63 -9.67 2.90
N SER A 589 1.46 -10.26 4.09
CA SER A 589 1.13 -9.46 5.28
C SER A 589 2.25 -8.50 5.61
N GLU A 590 1.93 -7.40 6.31
CA GLU A 590 2.91 -6.37 6.65
C GLU A 590 4.11 -6.94 7.43
N GLU A 591 3.85 -7.83 8.39
CA GLU A 591 4.89 -8.52 9.16
C GLU A 591 5.76 -9.43 8.28
N ALA A 592 5.16 -10.16 7.34
CA ALA A 592 5.92 -11.00 6.42
C ALA A 592 6.77 -10.16 5.45
N ASN A 593 6.26 -9.02 4.99
CA ASN A 593 7.02 -8.09 4.16
C ASN A 593 8.20 -7.46 4.93
N ARG A 594 8.00 -7.10 6.21
CA ARG A 594 9.09 -6.64 7.09
C ARG A 594 10.15 -7.70 7.32
N ARG A 595 9.77 -8.98 7.42
CA ARG A 595 10.72 -10.10 7.50
C ARG A 595 11.49 -10.31 6.21
N PHE A 596 10.83 -10.12 5.07
CA PHE A 596 11.48 -10.13 3.75
C PHE A 596 12.54 -9.01 3.66
N GLU A 597 12.21 -7.78 4.03
CA GLU A 597 13.17 -6.65 3.98
C GLU A 597 14.32 -6.79 4.99
N ARG A 598 14.06 -7.38 6.16
CA ARG A 598 15.08 -7.65 7.18
C ARG A 598 15.86 -8.94 6.93
N TYR A 599 15.58 -9.65 5.84
CA TYR A 599 16.30 -10.87 5.53
C TYR A 599 17.79 -10.56 5.40
N PRO A 600 18.68 -11.18 6.20
CA PRO A 600 20.11 -10.86 6.21
C PRO A 600 20.86 -11.27 4.94
N GLY A 601 20.13 -11.69 3.90
CA GLY A 601 20.65 -12.33 2.70
C GLY A 601 20.90 -13.82 2.91
N GLN A 602 21.08 -14.54 1.81
CA GLN A 602 21.45 -15.95 1.87
C GLN A 602 22.94 -16.06 2.29
N THR A 603 23.22 -16.71 3.42
CA THR A 603 24.59 -17.02 3.86
C THR A 603 25.23 -18.16 3.06
N SER A 604 24.43 -18.94 2.31
CA SER A 604 24.88 -20.02 1.43
C SER A 604 24.25 -19.90 0.03
N ASN A 605 24.50 -20.86 -0.86
CA ASN A 605 23.85 -20.94 -2.18
C ASN A 605 22.58 -21.82 -2.15
N GLN A 606 22.14 -22.24 -0.97
CA GLN A 606 20.89 -22.99 -0.80
C GLN A 606 19.74 -22.02 -0.52
N ILE A 607 18.67 -22.19 -1.29
CA ILE A 607 17.38 -21.52 -1.07
C ILE A 607 16.77 -22.14 0.20
N VAL A 608 16.57 -21.33 1.23
CA VAL A 608 15.89 -21.73 2.49
C VAL A 608 14.42 -21.40 2.40
#